data_AF-A0A956D0H5-F1
#
_entry.id   AF-A0A956D0H5-F1
#
_cell.length_a   1.000
_cell.length_b   1.000
_cell.length_c   1.000
_cell.angle_alpha   90.00
_cell.angle_beta   90.00
_cell.angle_gamma   90.00
#
_symmetry.space_group_name_H-M   'P 1'
#
loop_
_entity.id
_entity.type
_entity.pdbx_description
1 polymer ?
#
loop_
_entity_poly.entity_id
_entity_poly.type
_entity_poly.pdbx_seq_one_letter_code
_entity_poly.pdbx_strand_id
1 'polypeptide(L)'
;GDGCDASCQLESCTLDSECDDMNPCTAGHSCAGGTCALGTRVPDGTTCDADMNAATRDLCIAGRCGLSRCGDGYVDVGEMCDDGNTVSGDGCQADCTLPTAPLTAYRVTSLSLMDPHFYTVLGTSCNDITTTVNTLLVSTVDDYSLNAAGLFQPLDIARATNPIEIHFGASCGPSTPRDACGPSPGATVISTTANNMLPATSVCMRADPAHLNTAYTSPINVASGPCFVTDPQTFVVNLGAAILTLSSAQMAGTFVGGASPTRVVNGIIRGFLSETEAQLVTFDPMIPIVGGDTVYQHLAAGGAPGSACESISGFTTDDRDTVAGEAGYWFYLNFEAERVDWTP
;
A
#
# COMPACT_ATOMS: atom_id res chain seq x y z
N GLY A 1 -0.51 8.96 53.92
CA GLY A 1 0.12 7.88 53.14
C GLY A 1 0.80 8.46 51.92
N ASP A 2 1.48 9.58 52.11
CA ASP A 2 2.00 10.48 51.07
C ASP A 2 3.22 11.23 51.65
N GLY A 3 3.88 10.61 52.64
CA GLY A 3 4.95 11.20 53.45
C GLY A 3 4.46 12.22 54.50
N CYS A 4 3.15 12.41 54.62
CA CYS A 4 2.53 13.30 55.59
C CYS A 4 1.49 12.58 56.46
N ASP A 5 1.42 13.00 57.73
CA ASP A 5 0.33 12.62 58.63
C ASP A 5 -1.02 13.25 58.17
N ALA A 6 -2.12 12.89 58.83
CA ALA A 6 -3.45 13.46 58.54
C ALA A 6 -3.55 15.00 58.70
N SER A 7 -2.47 15.64 59.17
CA SER A 7 -2.31 17.07 59.40
C SER A 7 -1.38 17.74 58.37
N CYS A 8 -0.94 17.02 57.33
CA CYS A 8 0.00 17.49 56.30
C CYS A 8 1.39 17.88 56.87
N GLN A 9 1.86 17.18 57.90
CA GLN A 9 3.23 17.33 58.43
C GLN A 9 4.11 16.15 58.04
N LEU A 10 5.37 16.42 57.69
CA LEU A 10 6.35 15.39 57.30
C LEU A 10 6.50 14.34 58.40
N GLU A 11 6.32 13.07 58.03
CA GLU A 11 6.47 11.94 58.95
C GLU A 11 7.94 11.82 59.41
N SER A 12 8.11 11.59 60.71
CA SER A 12 9.43 11.35 61.30
C SER A 12 9.90 9.94 60.99
N CYS A 13 11.14 9.78 60.53
CA CYS A 13 11.71 8.49 60.12
C CYS A 13 13.10 8.25 60.71
N THR A 14 13.51 6.98 60.71
CA THR A 14 14.86 6.52 61.05
C THR A 14 15.48 5.65 59.95
N LEU A 15 14.65 5.06 59.07
CA LEU A 15 15.05 4.24 57.94
C LEU A 15 14.31 4.64 56.65
N ASP A 16 14.94 4.45 55.49
CA ASP A 16 14.33 4.76 54.18
C ASP A 16 13.04 3.98 53.92
N SER A 17 12.96 2.74 54.40
CA SER A 17 11.76 1.88 54.26
C SER A 17 10.54 2.40 55.02
N GLU A 18 10.71 3.31 55.97
CA GLU A 18 9.61 3.94 56.71
C GLU A 18 8.96 5.08 55.92
N CYS A 19 9.57 5.49 54.81
CA CYS A 19 9.11 6.57 53.96
C CYS A 19 8.39 6.11 52.69
N ASP A 20 8.23 4.79 52.49
CA ASP A 20 7.45 4.24 51.39
C ASP A 20 5.97 4.61 51.54
N ASP A 21 5.46 5.39 50.59
CA ASP A 21 4.07 5.85 50.57
C ASP A 21 3.10 4.83 49.95
N MET A 22 3.60 3.62 49.63
CA MET A 22 2.87 2.55 48.95
C MET A 22 2.31 2.97 47.59
N ASN A 23 2.74 4.11 47.04
CA ASN A 23 2.36 4.53 45.70
C ASN A 23 3.37 3.95 44.69
N PRO A 24 2.98 2.96 43.87
CA PRO A 24 3.88 2.33 42.90
C PRO A 24 4.38 3.31 41.81
N CYS A 25 3.76 4.48 41.69
CA CYS A 25 4.13 5.52 40.72
C CYS A 25 5.12 6.56 41.24
N THR A 26 5.64 6.34 42.45
CA THR A 26 6.74 7.11 43.03
C THR A 26 7.80 6.16 43.55
N ALA A 27 9.07 6.51 43.38
CA ALA A 27 10.21 5.70 43.80
C ALA A 27 11.32 6.57 44.40
N GLY A 28 12.22 5.93 45.16
CA GLY A 28 13.37 6.62 45.74
C GLY A 28 13.06 7.43 47.00
N HIS A 29 12.01 7.05 47.74
CA HIS A 29 11.74 7.57 49.08
C HIS A 29 12.93 7.31 49.99
N SER A 30 13.35 8.33 50.73
CA SER A 30 14.52 8.27 51.60
C SER A 30 14.32 9.09 52.86
N CYS A 31 14.94 8.65 53.95
CA CYS A 31 14.94 9.32 55.22
C CYS A 31 16.15 10.27 55.31
N ALA A 32 15.90 11.58 55.27
CA ALA A 32 16.94 12.59 55.32
C ALA A 32 16.71 13.50 56.54
N GLY A 33 17.64 13.46 57.51
CA GLY A 33 17.58 14.33 58.70
C GLY A 33 16.42 14.03 59.65
N GLY A 34 15.90 12.79 59.65
CA GLY A 34 14.77 12.37 60.49
C GLY A 34 13.40 12.68 59.90
N THR A 35 13.34 13.12 58.64
CA THR A 35 12.10 13.41 57.90
C THR A 35 12.11 12.71 56.54
N CYS A 36 10.95 12.23 56.10
CA CYS A 36 10.82 11.60 54.80
C CYS A 36 10.93 12.61 53.65
N ALA A 37 11.79 12.31 52.68
CA ALA A 37 11.85 13.03 51.41
C ALA A 37 10.74 12.53 50.47
N LEU A 38 10.21 13.44 49.65
CA LEU A 38 9.24 13.07 48.61
C LEU A 38 9.87 12.14 47.59
N GLY A 39 9.15 11.08 47.21
CA GLY A 39 9.54 10.19 46.13
C GLY A 39 9.61 10.90 44.77
N THR A 40 10.43 10.36 43.87
CA THR A 40 10.52 10.80 42.47
C THR A 40 9.48 10.08 41.63
N ARG A 41 8.89 10.77 40.65
CA ARG A 41 7.91 10.15 39.74
C ARG A 41 8.62 9.12 38.86
N VAL A 42 8.03 7.94 38.75
CA VAL A 42 8.40 6.99 37.70
C VAL A 42 7.90 7.53 36.34
N PRO A 43 8.49 7.09 35.21
CA PRO A 43 8.04 7.50 33.89
C PRO A 43 6.56 7.19 33.65
N ASP A 44 5.85 8.08 32.97
CA ASP A 44 4.47 7.82 32.57
C ASP A 44 4.43 6.60 31.62
N GLY A 45 3.40 5.77 31.76
CA GLY A 45 3.28 4.47 31.05
C GLY A 45 4.00 3.30 31.73
N THR A 46 4.62 3.52 32.89
CA THR A 46 5.10 2.42 33.75
C THR A 46 3.90 1.66 34.30
N THR A 47 3.93 0.34 34.23
CA THR A 47 2.85 -0.53 34.77
C THR A 47 2.76 -0.40 36.28
N CYS A 48 1.55 -0.24 36.78
CA CYS A 48 1.20 -0.30 38.19
C CYS A 48 -0.06 -1.18 38.36
N ASP A 49 -0.59 -1.27 39.59
CA ASP A 49 -1.79 -2.06 39.88
C ASP A 49 -2.58 -1.34 40.99
N ALA A 50 -3.57 -0.54 40.59
CA ALA A 50 -4.39 0.27 41.47
C ALA A 50 -5.54 -0.53 42.08
N ASP A 51 -6.08 -1.51 41.37
CA ASP A 51 -7.27 -2.27 41.77
C ASP A 51 -6.98 -3.73 42.18
N MET A 52 -5.71 -4.11 42.23
CA MET A 52 -5.21 -5.47 42.54
C MET A 52 -5.75 -6.53 41.58
N ASN A 53 -6.11 -6.13 40.37
CA ASN A 53 -6.62 -7.02 39.34
C ASN A 53 -5.63 -7.08 38.18
N ALA A 54 -4.85 -8.16 38.14
CA ALA A 54 -3.87 -8.40 37.08
C ALA A 54 -4.48 -8.54 35.66
N ALA A 55 -5.81 -8.57 35.52
CA ALA A 55 -6.48 -8.54 34.21
C ALA A 55 -6.70 -7.12 33.67
N THR A 56 -6.66 -6.09 34.51
CA THR A 56 -6.66 -4.67 34.14
C THR A 56 -5.22 -4.18 34.12
N ARG A 57 -4.79 -3.60 33.00
CA ARG A 57 -3.46 -2.98 32.92
C ARG A 57 -3.60 -1.56 33.46
N ASP A 58 -2.94 -1.26 34.57
CA ASP A 58 -2.93 0.10 35.14
C ASP A 58 -1.60 0.77 34.86
N LEU A 59 -1.65 2.08 34.64
CA LEU A 59 -0.48 2.87 34.26
C LEU A 59 -0.26 4.04 35.22
N CYS A 60 1.02 4.32 35.45
CA CYS A 60 1.44 5.56 36.07
C CYS A 60 1.24 6.71 35.09
N ILE A 61 0.39 7.67 35.45
CA ILE A 61 0.19 8.91 34.68
C ILE A 61 0.23 10.08 35.64
N ALA A 62 1.18 10.99 35.43
CA ALA A 62 1.45 12.11 36.33
C ALA A 62 1.57 11.64 37.80
N GLY A 63 2.38 10.59 38.03
CA GLY A 63 2.73 10.02 39.34
C GLY A 63 1.57 9.44 40.16
N ARG A 64 0.44 9.13 39.51
CA ARG A 64 -0.67 8.39 40.11
C ARG A 64 -0.91 7.12 39.31
N CYS A 65 -1.18 6.02 40.01
CA CYS A 65 -1.66 4.81 39.37
C CYS A 65 -3.13 4.98 39.01
N GLY A 66 -3.48 4.79 37.74
CA GLY A 66 -4.84 4.89 37.25
C GLY A 66 -5.18 3.76 36.29
N LEU A 67 -6.47 3.48 36.17
CA LEU A 67 -6.99 2.54 35.19
C LEU A 67 -6.62 3.02 33.78
N SER A 68 -6.13 2.08 32.97
CA SER A 68 -6.06 2.25 31.51
C SER A 68 -7.39 2.73 30.97
N ARG A 69 -7.34 3.74 30.12
CA ARG A 69 -8.52 4.25 29.42
C ARG A 69 -8.11 4.80 28.07
N CYS A 70 -9.05 4.68 27.14
CA CYS A 70 -8.89 5.33 25.87
C CYS A 70 -8.66 6.85 25.99
N GLY A 71 -7.67 7.32 25.26
CA GLY A 71 -7.22 8.71 25.20
C GLY A 71 -6.22 9.09 26.29
N ASP A 72 -5.49 8.12 26.85
CA ASP A 72 -4.49 8.38 27.90
C ASP A 72 -3.05 8.50 27.39
N GLY A 73 -2.84 8.25 26.09
CA GLY A 73 -1.59 8.36 25.37
C GLY A 73 -0.82 7.05 25.24
N TYR A 74 -1.36 5.94 25.74
CA TYR A 74 -0.69 4.64 25.76
C TYR A 74 -1.60 3.56 25.20
N VAL A 75 -1.09 2.77 24.25
CA VAL A 75 -1.85 1.64 23.69
C VAL A 75 -1.84 0.48 24.67
N ASP A 76 -3.00 0.17 25.25
CA ASP A 76 -3.16 -0.92 26.22
C ASP A 76 -3.79 -2.19 25.64
N VAL A 77 -3.92 -3.21 26.48
CA VAL A 77 -4.47 -4.51 26.09
C VAL A 77 -5.95 -4.37 25.75
N GLY A 78 -6.29 -4.55 24.48
CA GLY A 78 -7.66 -4.44 23.96
C GLY A 78 -7.90 -3.17 23.15
N GLU A 79 -6.98 -2.21 23.19
CA GLU A 79 -7.00 -1.01 22.35
C GLU A 79 -6.27 -1.27 21.03
N MET A 80 -6.76 -0.68 19.94
CA MET A 80 -6.14 -0.74 18.62
C MET A 80 -5.24 0.47 18.36
N CYS A 81 -5.50 1.58 19.03
CA CYS A 81 -4.79 2.85 18.96
C CYS A 81 -5.04 3.63 20.26
N ASP A 82 -4.19 4.63 20.54
CA ASP A 82 -4.45 5.69 21.54
C ASP A 82 -3.63 6.92 21.11
N ASP A 83 -4.30 8.07 20.95
CA ASP A 83 -3.68 9.34 20.53
C ASP A 83 -3.75 10.44 21.61
N GLY A 84 -3.97 10.04 22.86
CA GLY A 84 -3.96 10.93 24.02
C GLY A 84 -5.20 11.80 24.15
N ASN A 85 -6.27 11.49 23.41
CA ASN A 85 -7.56 12.15 23.56
C ASN A 85 -8.74 11.24 23.17
N THR A 86 -9.99 11.70 23.34
CA THR A 86 -11.21 10.91 23.01
C THR A 86 -12.02 11.56 21.88
N VAL A 87 -11.37 12.25 20.95
CA VAL A 87 -11.99 12.93 19.82
C VAL A 87 -11.94 12.00 18.61
N SER A 88 -13.09 11.43 18.23
CA SER A 88 -13.14 10.61 17.02
C SER A 88 -12.73 11.39 15.75
N GLY A 89 -11.97 10.74 14.88
CA GLY A 89 -11.73 11.17 13.49
C GLY A 89 -10.38 11.86 13.23
N ASP A 90 -9.51 11.88 14.23
CA ASP A 90 -8.11 12.34 14.16
C ASP A 90 -7.10 11.20 13.97
N GLY A 91 -7.53 9.95 14.08
CA GLY A 91 -6.68 8.78 13.84
C GLY A 91 -6.98 7.64 14.81
N CYS A 92 -7.56 7.95 15.97
CA CYS A 92 -8.15 7.00 16.88
C CYS A 92 -9.63 7.36 17.13
N GLN A 93 -10.47 6.37 17.45
CA GLN A 93 -11.85 6.64 17.87
C GLN A 93 -11.90 6.85 19.38
N ALA A 94 -12.96 7.49 19.87
CA ALA A 94 -13.20 7.68 21.31
C ALA A 94 -13.32 6.37 22.11
N ASP A 95 -13.44 5.22 21.44
CA ASP A 95 -13.45 3.87 22.01
C ASP A 95 -12.15 3.09 21.75
N CYS A 96 -11.09 3.77 21.31
CA CYS A 96 -9.77 3.23 21.01
C CYS A 96 -9.76 2.11 19.98
N THR A 97 -10.78 2.12 19.13
CA THR A 97 -10.78 1.44 17.85
C THR A 97 -10.18 2.35 16.80
N LEU A 98 -9.61 1.76 15.75
CA LEU A 98 -9.24 2.54 14.58
C LEU A 98 -10.52 3.09 13.92
N PRO A 99 -10.49 4.32 13.36
CA PRO A 99 -11.61 4.88 12.63
C PRO A 99 -12.15 3.88 11.63
N THR A 100 -13.43 3.48 11.78
CA THR A 100 -14.19 2.81 10.71
C THR A 100 -14.53 3.84 9.63
N ALA A 101 -13.55 4.59 9.16
CA ALA A 101 -13.73 5.30 7.92
C ALA A 101 -13.91 4.22 6.85
N PRO A 102 -15.00 4.25 6.06
CA PRO A 102 -15.31 3.15 5.16
C PRO A 102 -14.15 2.98 4.19
N LEU A 103 -13.45 1.86 4.35
CA LEU A 103 -12.46 1.41 3.40
C LEU A 103 -13.08 1.49 2.01
N THR A 104 -12.40 2.18 1.11
CA THR A 104 -12.85 2.25 -0.28
C THR A 104 -11.91 1.42 -1.10
N ALA A 105 -12.37 0.25 -1.49
CA ALA A 105 -11.63 -0.67 -2.32
C ALA A 105 -12.12 -0.59 -3.77
N TYR A 106 -11.17 -0.65 -4.72
CA TYR A 106 -11.44 -0.80 -6.13
C TYR A 106 -10.73 -2.06 -6.64
N ARG A 107 -11.46 -2.98 -7.26
CA ARG A 107 -10.85 -4.11 -7.97
C ARG A 107 -10.65 -3.73 -9.42
N VAL A 108 -9.49 -4.05 -9.98
CA VAL A 108 -9.27 -3.98 -11.42
C VAL A 108 -10.27 -4.89 -12.14
N THR A 109 -10.97 -4.33 -13.12
CA THR A 109 -11.98 -5.03 -13.94
C THR A 109 -11.61 -5.10 -15.41
N SER A 110 -10.59 -4.34 -15.83
CA SER A 110 -9.93 -4.55 -17.11
C SER A 110 -8.45 -4.20 -16.99
N LEU A 111 -7.61 -4.93 -17.72
CA LEU A 111 -6.18 -4.68 -17.80
C LEU A 111 -5.71 -4.99 -19.21
N SER A 112 -4.98 -4.05 -19.82
CA SER A 112 -4.40 -4.25 -21.14
C SER A 112 -3.02 -3.60 -21.20
N LEU A 113 -2.05 -4.40 -21.58
CA LEU A 113 -0.71 -3.97 -21.98
C LEU A 113 -0.81 -3.16 -23.28
N MET A 114 -0.32 -1.93 -23.22
CA MET A 114 -0.24 -1.02 -24.36
C MET A 114 1.15 -0.96 -24.95
N ASP A 115 2.17 -1.04 -24.09
CA ASP A 115 3.58 -0.91 -24.44
C ASP A 115 4.41 -1.56 -23.31
N PRO A 116 5.55 -2.21 -23.57
CA PRO A 116 6.12 -2.52 -24.89
C PRO A 116 5.27 -3.54 -25.65
N HIS A 117 5.54 -3.69 -26.94
CA HIS A 117 4.97 -4.77 -27.74
C HIS A 117 5.80 -6.05 -27.66
N PHE A 118 5.12 -7.20 -27.71
CA PHE A 118 5.74 -8.52 -27.69
C PHE A 118 5.79 -9.09 -29.10
N TYR A 119 6.96 -9.62 -29.50
CA TYR A 119 7.18 -10.18 -30.83
C TYR A 119 7.60 -11.65 -30.77
N THR A 120 7.22 -12.41 -31.79
CA THR A 120 7.70 -13.77 -32.01
C THR A 120 8.05 -14.00 -33.46
N VAL A 121 9.03 -14.87 -33.70
CA VAL A 121 9.46 -15.26 -35.04
C VAL A 121 8.94 -16.66 -35.36
N LEU A 122 8.10 -16.75 -36.38
CA LEU A 122 7.57 -18.01 -36.89
C LEU A 122 8.05 -18.21 -38.32
N GLY A 123 9.08 -19.04 -38.49
CA GLY A 123 9.74 -19.24 -39.78
C GLY A 123 10.43 -17.97 -40.26
N THR A 124 9.92 -17.39 -41.36
CA THR A 124 10.43 -16.15 -41.97
C THR A 124 9.48 -14.96 -41.71
N SER A 125 8.69 -15.01 -40.65
CA SER A 125 7.74 -13.93 -40.30
C SER A 125 7.98 -13.44 -38.88
N CYS A 126 7.99 -12.12 -38.72
CA CYS A 126 7.90 -11.45 -37.43
C CYS A 126 6.43 -11.16 -37.14
N ASN A 127 5.93 -11.64 -36.01
CA ASN A 127 4.53 -11.50 -35.63
C ASN A 127 4.46 -10.74 -34.30
N ASP A 128 3.67 -9.67 -34.29
CA ASP A 128 3.27 -8.98 -33.07
C ASP A 128 2.22 -9.81 -32.33
N ILE A 129 2.55 -10.23 -31.11
CA ILE A 129 1.72 -11.08 -30.27
C ILE A 129 1.17 -10.33 -29.05
N THR A 130 1.29 -9.01 -29.01
CA THR A 130 0.78 -8.18 -27.90
C THR A 130 -0.72 -8.41 -27.66
N THR A 131 -1.48 -8.61 -28.74
CA THR A 131 -2.91 -8.97 -28.65
C THR A 131 -3.13 -10.32 -27.96
N THR A 132 -2.26 -11.30 -28.21
CA THR A 132 -2.29 -12.61 -27.54
C THR A 132 -1.98 -12.47 -26.05
N VAL A 133 -0.95 -11.70 -25.70
CA VAL A 133 -0.62 -11.38 -24.29
C VAL A 133 -1.81 -10.70 -23.59
N ASN A 134 -2.45 -9.72 -24.25
CA ASN A 134 -3.65 -9.06 -23.73
C ASN A 134 -4.84 -10.01 -23.54
N THR A 135 -5.01 -11.00 -24.42
CA THR A 135 -6.07 -12.00 -24.28
C THR A 135 -5.86 -12.85 -23.01
N LEU A 136 -4.62 -13.21 -22.70
CA LEU A 136 -4.26 -13.92 -21.48
C LEU A 136 -4.51 -13.05 -20.24
N LEU A 137 -4.11 -11.77 -20.28
CA LEU A 137 -4.36 -10.80 -19.21
C LEU A 137 -5.85 -10.69 -18.87
N VAL A 138 -6.70 -10.48 -19.88
CA VAL A 138 -8.15 -10.38 -19.71
C VAL A 138 -8.72 -11.64 -19.07
N SER A 139 -8.29 -12.82 -19.52
CA SER A 139 -8.77 -14.08 -18.93
C SER A 139 -8.48 -14.19 -17.43
N THR A 140 -7.34 -13.66 -16.97
CA THR A 140 -6.98 -13.68 -15.55
C THR A 140 -7.72 -12.63 -14.71
N VAL A 141 -8.18 -11.54 -15.31
CA VAL A 141 -9.05 -10.57 -14.63
C VAL A 141 -10.47 -11.13 -14.50
N ASP A 142 -10.99 -11.76 -15.55
CA ASP A 142 -12.36 -12.27 -15.61
C ASP A 142 -12.59 -13.51 -14.72
N ASP A 143 -11.57 -14.35 -14.54
CA ASP A 143 -11.65 -15.57 -13.71
C ASP A 143 -11.26 -15.36 -12.24
N TYR A 144 -10.99 -14.12 -11.83
CA TYR A 144 -10.55 -13.74 -10.48
C TYR A 144 -9.21 -14.37 -10.07
N SER A 145 -8.32 -14.69 -11.02
CA SER A 145 -6.95 -15.13 -10.71
C SER A 145 -5.98 -13.95 -10.56
N LEU A 146 -6.22 -12.84 -11.25
CA LEU A 146 -5.51 -11.56 -11.14
C LEU A 146 -6.29 -10.60 -10.25
N ASN A 147 -6.34 -10.89 -8.95
CA ASN A 147 -7.07 -10.06 -7.99
C ASN A 147 -6.24 -8.84 -7.55
N ALA A 148 -6.05 -7.89 -8.47
CA ALA A 148 -5.45 -6.60 -8.17
C ALA A 148 -6.52 -5.66 -7.56
N ALA A 149 -6.32 -5.22 -6.32
CA ALA A 149 -7.23 -4.33 -5.62
C ALA A 149 -6.49 -3.17 -4.94
N GLY A 150 -6.98 -1.94 -5.12
CA GLY A 150 -6.50 -0.75 -4.42
C GLY A 150 -7.42 -0.40 -3.26
N LEU A 151 -6.89 -0.38 -2.04
CA LEU A 151 -7.59 -0.13 -0.79
C LEU A 151 -7.20 1.25 -0.22
N PHE A 152 -8.14 2.20 -0.23
CA PHE A 152 -7.94 3.53 0.35
C PHE A 152 -8.45 3.57 1.79
N GLN A 153 -7.65 4.16 2.70
CA GLN A 153 -7.87 4.09 4.15
C GLN A 153 -7.95 5.48 4.84
N PRO A 154 -9.08 6.20 4.80
CA PRO A 154 -10.18 6.12 3.83
C PRO A 154 -9.85 6.87 2.53
N LEU A 155 -10.76 6.81 1.55
CA LEU A 155 -10.73 7.72 0.39
C LEU A 155 -11.46 9.04 0.71
N ASP A 156 -10.71 10.14 0.68
CA ASP A 156 -11.24 11.49 0.54
C ASP A 156 -10.58 12.17 -0.67
N ILE A 157 -11.31 12.28 -1.78
CA ILE A 157 -10.80 12.88 -3.01
C ILE A 157 -10.51 14.38 -2.88
N ALA A 158 -11.07 15.06 -1.87
CA ALA A 158 -10.83 16.48 -1.62
C ALA A 158 -9.50 16.71 -0.89
N ARG A 159 -8.94 15.69 -0.22
CA ARG A 159 -7.59 15.75 0.34
C ARG A 159 -6.56 15.65 -0.76
N ALA A 160 -5.44 16.35 -0.56
CA ALA A 160 -4.30 16.30 -1.48
C ALA A 160 -3.70 14.89 -1.58
N THR A 161 -3.76 14.11 -0.50
CA THR A 161 -3.21 12.76 -0.43
C THR A 161 -4.12 11.81 0.33
N ASN A 162 -4.10 10.53 -0.03
CA ASN A 162 -4.71 9.44 0.72
C ASN A 162 -3.72 8.28 0.86
N PRO A 163 -3.69 7.58 2.01
CA PRO A 163 -3.00 6.31 2.10
C PRO A 163 -3.73 5.27 1.22
N ILE A 164 -2.95 4.49 0.47
CA ILE A 164 -3.46 3.41 -0.36
C ILE A 164 -2.60 2.16 -0.18
N GLU A 165 -3.25 1.02 -0.06
CA GLU A 165 -2.61 -0.28 -0.20
C GLU A 165 -2.99 -0.90 -1.55
N ILE A 166 -2.01 -1.39 -2.29
CA ILE A 166 -2.23 -2.11 -3.54
C ILE A 166 -1.97 -3.58 -3.26
N HIS A 167 -3.03 -4.39 -3.38
CA HIS A 167 -3.02 -5.82 -3.18
C HIS A 167 -2.97 -6.50 -4.53
N PHE A 168 -1.88 -7.20 -4.83
CA PHE A 168 -1.78 -8.10 -5.99
C PHE A 168 -2.04 -9.54 -5.51
N GLY A 169 -3.19 -10.09 -5.87
CA GLY A 169 -3.61 -11.42 -5.43
C GLY A 169 -4.53 -11.40 -4.20
N ALA A 170 -5.34 -10.33 -4.04
CA ALA A 170 -6.42 -10.29 -3.06
C ALA A 170 -7.37 -11.50 -3.22
N SER A 171 -8.18 -11.81 -2.20
CA SER A 171 -9.26 -12.79 -2.37
C SER A 171 -10.49 -12.06 -2.84
N CYS A 172 -10.89 -12.22 -4.11
CA CYS A 172 -12.11 -11.60 -4.64
C CYS A 172 -13.07 -12.67 -5.18
N GLY A 173 -14.37 -12.37 -5.13
CA GLY A 173 -15.40 -13.22 -5.70
C GLY A 173 -16.68 -12.45 -6.05
N PRO A 174 -17.53 -13.02 -6.92
CA PRO A 174 -18.77 -12.39 -7.32
C PRO A 174 -19.74 -12.26 -6.13
N SER A 175 -20.34 -11.09 -5.97
CA SER A 175 -21.30 -10.81 -4.89
C SER A 175 -22.32 -9.75 -5.34
N THR A 176 -23.41 -9.60 -4.58
CA THR A 176 -24.48 -8.63 -4.84
C THR A 176 -24.60 -7.65 -3.67
N PRO A 177 -24.65 -6.33 -3.90
CA PRO A 177 -24.72 -5.63 -5.20
C PRO A 177 -23.36 -5.42 -5.88
N ARG A 178 -22.25 -5.74 -5.20
CA ARG A 178 -20.88 -5.58 -5.66
C ARG A 178 -20.08 -6.84 -5.36
N ASP A 179 -19.02 -7.07 -6.12
CA ASP A 179 -18.06 -8.10 -5.81
C ASP A 179 -17.45 -7.88 -4.42
N ALA A 180 -17.16 -8.99 -3.74
CA ALA A 180 -16.59 -8.98 -2.40
C ALA A 180 -15.10 -9.32 -2.52
N CYS A 181 -14.26 -8.52 -1.88
CA CYS A 181 -12.82 -8.72 -1.83
C CYS A 181 -12.31 -8.69 -0.38
N GLY A 182 -11.13 -9.27 -0.14
CA GLY A 182 -10.45 -9.26 1.16
C GLY A 182 -8.98 -9.63 1.04
N PRO A 183 -8.22 -9.59 2.14
CA PRO A 183 -6.81 -9.97 2.14
C PRO A 183 -6.63 -11.45 1.81
N SER A 184 -5.45 -11.81 1.29
CA SER A 184 -5.08 -13.19 0.98
C SER A 184 -3.65 -13.45 1.47
N PRO A 185 -3.36 -14.60 2.11
CA PRO A 185 -2.03 -14.92 2.63
C PRO A 185 -0.89 -14.95 1.58
N GLY A 186 -1.23 -15.06 0.29
CA GLY A 186 -0.28 -15.01 -0.82
C GLY A 186 -0.25 -13.69 -1.58
N ALA A 187 -1.03 -12.70 -1.15
CA ALA A 187 -1.08 -11.40 -1.81
C ALA A 187 0.22 -10.62 -1.57
N THR A 188 0.74 -10.00 -2.62
CA THR A 188 1.75 -8.95 -2.47
C THR A 188 1.04 -7.65 -2.14
N VAL A 189 1.39 -7.04 -1.00
CA VAL A 189 0.78 -5.80 -0.53
C VAL A 189 1.80 -4.68 -0.59
N ILE A 190 1.44 -3.57 -1.24
CA ILE A 190 2.26 -2.37 -1.36
C ILE A 190 1.52 -1.21 -0.71
N SER A 191 2.03 -0.73 0.41
CA SER A 191 1.54 0.49 1.06
C SER A 191 2.25 1.71 0.49
N THR A 192 1.48 2.68 0.00
CA THR A 192 2.00 3.91 -0.62
C THR A 192 1.02 5.07 -0.44
N THR A 193 1.38 6.24 -0.97
CA THR A 193 0.51 7.43 -0.99
C THR A 193 -0.11 7.61 -2.37
N ALA A 194 -1.41 7.86 -2.42
CA ALA A 194 -2.11 8.36 -3.59
C ALA A 194 -2.21 9.90 -3.53
N ASN A 195 -1.58 10.59 -4.48
CA ASN A 195 -1.61 12.04 -4.62
C ASN A 195 -2.77 12.43 -5.53
N ASN A 196 -3.76 13.13 -4.98
CA ASN A 196 -4.97 13.51 -5.69
C ASN A 196 -4.81 14.86 -6.42
N MET A 197 -5.43 14.94 -7.59
CA MET A 197 -5.65 16.20 -8.29
C MET A 197 -7.13 16.33 -8.65
N LEU A 198 -7.81 17.28 -8.01
CA LEU A 198 -9.26 17.47 -8.15
C LEU A 198 -9.70 18.19 -9.44
N PRO A 199 -9.01 19.26 -9.92
CA PRO A 199 -9.48 20.00 -11.09
C PRO A 199 -9.48 19.14 -12.35
N ALA A 200 -10.55 19.21 -13.15
CA ALA A 200 -10.66 18.44 -14.39
C ALA A 200 -9.56 18.75 -15.44
N THR A 201 -8.90 19.89 -15.32
CA THR A 201 -7.78 20.30 -16.16
C THR A 201 -6.43 19.72 -15.70
N SER A 202 -6.36 19.19 -14.49
CA SER A 202 -5.15 18.57 -13.95
C SER A 202 -4.94 17.19 -14.56
N VAL A 203 -3.68 16.84 -14.79
CA VAL A 203 -3.27 15.55 -15.32
C VAL A 203 -2.41 14.89 -14.26
N CYS A 204 -2.92 13.83 -13.65
CA CYS A 204 -2.17 13.04 -12.68
C CYS A 204 -1.05 12.27 -13.38
N MET A 205 -1.34 11.70 -14.55
CA MET A 205 -0.37 10.90 -15.29
C MET A 205 -0.76 10.77 -16.76
N ARG A 206 0.27 10.74 -17.61
CA ARG A 206 0.22 10.35 -19.01
C ARG A 206 1.48 9.57 -19.33
N ALA A 207 1.46 8.81 -20.40
CA ALA A 207 2.68 8.19 -20.91
C ALA A 207 3.72 9.25 -21.33
N ASP A 208 4.99 8.94 -21.11
CA ASP A 208 6.10 9.82 -21.48
C ASP A 208 6.41 9.62 -22.97
N PRO A 209 6.20 10.63 -23.84
CA PRO A 209 6.45 10.50 -25.26
C PRO A 209 7.91 10.15 -25.61
N ALA A 210 8.87 10.38 -24.72
CA ALA A 210 10.27 10.01 -24.93
C ALA A 210 10.50 8.49 -24.95
N HIS A 211 9.57 7.72 -24.38
CA HIS A 211 9.64 6.27 -24.19
C HIS A 211 8.60 5.52 -25.01
N LEU A 212 7.91 6.20 -25.93
CA LEU A 212 6.89 5.60 -26.76
C LEU A 212 7.33 5.53 -28.20
N ASN A 213 7.01 4.41 -28.85
CA ASN A 213 7.17 4.33 -30.27
C ASN A 213 5.97 4.95 -31.02
N THR A 214 6.27 5.87 -31.94
CA THR A 214 5.25 6.55 -32.77
C THR A 214 4.50 5.63 -33.74
N ALA A 215 4.97 4.40 -33.95
CA ALA A 215 4.35 3.42 -34.84
C ALA A 215 3.09 2.77 -34.24
N TYR A 216 2.86 2.88 -32.93
CA TYR A 216 1.73 2.23 -32.26
C TYR A 216 0.52 3.17 -32.15
N THR A 217 -0.64 2.66 -32.58
CA THR A 217 -1.86 3.44 -32.83
C THR A 217 -2.95 3.31 -31.75
N SER A 218 -2.64 2.74 -30.57
CA SER A 218 -3.61 2.59 -29.49
C SER A 218 -3.36 3.63 -28.40
N PRO A 219 -4.38 4.42 -27.98
CA PRO A 219 -4.15 5.47 -27.00
C PRO A 219 -3.88 4.88 -25.62
N ILE A 220 -2.67 5.14 -25.10
CA ILE A 220 -2.40 4.98 -23.67
C ILE A 220 -3.27 5.99 -22.91
N ASN A 221 -3.87 5.54 -21.82
CA ASN A 221 -4.77 6.34 -21.03
C ASN A 221 -4.08 7.59 -20.46
N VAL A 222 -4.87 8.64 -20.26
CA VAL A 222 -4.45 9.83 -19.53
C VAL A 222 -5.34 9.96 -18.30
N ALA A 223 -4.76 9.81 -17.12
CA ALA A 223 -5.45 10.02 -15.86
C ALA A 223 -5.56 11.53 -15.60
N SER A 224 -6.76 12.08 -15.72
CA SER A 224 -7.08 13.50 -15.51
C SER A 224 -8.10 13.70 -14.38
N GLY A 225 -8.13 14.90 -13.80
CA GLY A 225 -8.90 15.18 -12.60
C GLY A 225 -10.41 14.95 -12.73
N PRO A 226 -11.11 14.57 -11.65
CA PRO A 226 -10.57 14.15 -10.35
C PRO A 226 -9.79 12.84 -10.48
N CYS A 227 -8.52 12.82 -10.12
CA CYS A 227 -7.65 11.65 -10.30
C CYS A 227 -6.69 11.50 -9.14
N PHE A 228 -6.01 10.36 -9.11
CA PHE A 228 -4.86 10.12 -8.24
C PHE A 228 -3.65 9.63 -9.04
N VAL A 229 -2.46 9.79 -8.48
CA VAL A 229 -1.23 9.10 -8.89
C VAL A 229 -0.46 8.66 -7.64
N THR A 230 0.03 7.42 -7.62
CA THR A 230 0.78 6.91 -6.48
C THR A 230 2.22 7.43 -6.46
N ASP A 231 2.84 7.47 -5.28
CA ASP A 231 4.30 7.60 -5.22
C ASP A 231 4.96 6.41 -5.94
N PRO A 232 6.17 6.59 -6.55
CA PRO A 232 6.89 5.51 -7.20
C PRO A 232 7.22 4.38 -6.22
N GLN A 233 6.93 3.15 -6.61
CA GLN A 233 7.19 1.94 -5.84
C GLN A 233 7.74 0.82 -6.74
N THR A 234 8.11 -0.32 -6.16
CA THR A 234 8.37 -1.53 -6.95
C THR A 234 7.09 -2.34 -7.03
N PHE A 235 6.52 -2.50 -8.23
CA PHE A 235 5.29 -3.26 -8.43
C PHE A 235 5.60 -4.68 -8.88
N VAL A 236 4.92 -5.66 -8.28
CA VAL A 236 4.93 -7.04 -8.76
C VAL A 236 3.65 -7.26 -9.54
N VAL A 237 3.75 -7.21 -10.88
CA VAL A 237 2.61 -7.37 -11.78
C VAL A 237 2.62 -8.79 -12.32
N ASN A 238 1.63 -9.58 -11.92
CA ASN A 238 1.36 -10.84 -12.60
C ASN A 238 0.69 -10.55 -13.93
N LEU A 239 1.20 -11.03 -15.05
CA LEU A 239 0.57 -10.91 -16.37
C LEU A 239 -0.28 -12.13 -16.74
N GLY A 240 -0.67 -12.95 -15.75
CA GLY A 240 -1.33 -14.24 -15.92
C GLY A 240 -0.40 -15.35 -16.44
N ALA A 241 0.68 -14.96 -17.10
CA ALA A 241 1.62 -15.82 -17.78
C ALA A 241 3.06 -15.69 -17.23
N ALA A 242 3.35 -14.57 -16.58
CA ALA A 242 4.68 -14.17 -16.13
C ALA A 242 4.54 -13.17 -14.97
N ILE A 243 5.40 -13.27 -13.96
CA ILE A 243 5.41 -12.31 -12.85
C ILE A 243 6.52 -11.30 -13.10
N LEU A 244 6.14 -10.05 -13.39
CA LEU A 244 7.07 -8.96 -13.64
C LEU A 244 7.31 -8.16 -12.37
N THR A 245 8.56 -7.77 -12.15
CA THR A 245 8.93 -6.78 -11.12
C THR A 245 9.27 -5.49 -11.83
N LEU A 246 8.39 -4.50 -11.71
CA LEU A 246 8.55 -3.19 -12.34
C LEU A 246 9.10 -2.21 -11.32
N SER A 247 10.27 -1.66 -11.62
CA SER A 247 10.92 -0.61 -10.82
C SER A 247 10.31 0.77 -11.10
N SER A 248 10.36 1.65 -10.10
CA SER A 248 9.84 3.04 -10.18
C SER A 248 8.41 3.11 -10.74
N ALA A 249 7.60 2.11 -10.42
CA ALA A 249 6.26 1.94 -10.92
C ALA A 249 5.28 2.88 -10.21
N GLN A 250 4.37 3.45 -10.99
CA GLN A 250 3.29 4.31 -10.51
C GLN A 250 1.96 3.85 -11.11
N MET A 251 0.90 3.98 -10.32
CA MET A 251 -0.48 3.78 -10.74
C MET A 251 -1.21 5.12 -10.67
N ALA A 252 -1.98 5.43 -11.71
CA ALA A 252 -2.87 6.59 -11.70
C ALA A 252 -4.21 6.23 -12.32
N GLY A 253 -5.26 6.98 -11.96
CA GLY A 253 -6.58 6.80 -12.54
C GLY A 253 -7.52 7.95 -12.23
N THR A 254 -8.57 8.08 -13.05
CA THR A 254 -9.61 9.10 -12.93
C THR A 254 -10.82 8.56 -12.17
N PHE A 255 -11.19 9.24 -11.09
CA PHE A 255 -12.38 8.94 -10.31
C PHE A 255 -13.66 9.35 -11.04
N VAL A 256 -14.65 8.46 -11.04
CA VAL A 256 -16.00 8.71 -11.58
C VAL A 256 -17.03 8.40 -10.50
N GLY A 257 -18.05 9.26 -10.37
CA GLY A 257 -19.12 9.11 -9.37
C GLY A 257 -19.23 10.25 -8.36
N GLY A 258 -18.50 11.36 -8.55
CA GLY A 258 -18.57 12.53 -7.69
C GLY A 258 -17.80 12.34 -6.37
N ALA A 259 -18.35 12.85 -5.26
CA ALA A 259 -17.69 12.82 -3.95
C ALA A 259 -17.48 11.41 -3.37
N SER A 260 -18.24 10.42 -3.84
CA SER A 260 -18.06 9.01 -3.50
C SER A 260 -17.87 8.20 -4.77
N PRO A 261 -16.63 8.16 -5.32
CA PRO A 261 -16.40 7.55 -6.61
C PRO A 261 -16.74 6.05 -6.61
N THR A 262 -17.44 5.60 -7.65
CA THR A 262 -17.85 4.21 -7.82
C THR A 262 -16.95 3.45 -8.78
N ARG A 263 -16.19 4.17 -9.62
CA ARG A 263 -15.29 3.60 -10.63
C ARG A 263 -14.01 4.44 -10.73
N VAL A 264 -12.94 3.78 -11.15
CA VAL A 264 -11.70 4.39 -11.64
C VAL A 264 -11.60 4.05 -13.12
N VAL A 265 -11.50 5.07 -13.97
CA VAL A 265 -11.39 4.95 -15.43
C VAL A 265 -10.12 5.65 -15.90
N ASN A 266 -9.76 5.47 -17.17
CA ASN A 266 -8.53 6.02 -17.75
C ASN A 266 -7.31 5.69 -16.87
N GLY A 267 -7.31 4.50 -16.26
CA GLY A 267 -6.24 4.05 -15.40
C GLY A 267 -4.99 3.77 -16.22
N ILE A 268 -3.84 4.14 -15.70
CA ILE A 268 -2.52 3.89 -16.28
C ILE A 268 -1.58 3.37 -15.19
N ILE A 269 -0.89 2.27 -15.46
CA ILE A 269 0.27 1.81 -14.70
C ILE A 269 1.49 2.03 -15.58
N ARG A 270 2.51 2.71 -15.06
CA ARG A 270 3.83 2.83 -15.71
C ARG A 270 4.87 2.22 -14.79
N GLY A 271 5.79 1.42 -15.31
CA GLY A 271 6.97 0.99 -14.58
C GLY A 271 8.07 0.49 -15.52
N PHE A 272 9.29 0.36 -15.03
CA PHE A 272 10.44 -0.05 -15.84
C PHE A 272 10.88 -1.46 -15.50
N LEU A 273 11.03 -2.31 -16.50
CA LEU A 273 11.60 -3.66 -16.39
C LEU A 273 13.00 -3.66 -17.01
N SER A 274 14.02 -3.97 -16.21
CA SER A 274 15.38 -4.11 -16.76
C SER A 274 15.50 -5.34 -17.67
N GLU A 275 16.45 -5.33 -18.61
CA GLU A 275 16.77 -6.53 -19.40
C GLU A 275 17.20 -7.69 -18.51
N THR A 276 17.93 -7.40 -17.42
CA THR A 276 18.36 -8.40 -16.44
C THR A 276 17.16 -9.08 -15.80
N GLU A 277 16.15 -8.34 -15.36
CA GLU A 277 14.92 -8.91 -14.80
C GLU A 277 14.11 -9.63 -15.88
N ALA A 278 13.99 -9.07 -17.08
CA ALA A 278 13.26 -9.67 -18.19
C ALA A 278 13.84 -11.04 -18.61
N GLN A 279 15.14 -11.27 -18.44
CA GLN A 279 15.81 -12.54 -18.70
C GLN A 279 15.52 -13.61 -17.64
N LEU A 280 15.14 -13.20 -16.43
CA LEU A 280 14.83 -14.11 -15.32
C LEU A 280 13.37 -14.57 -15.32
N VAL A 281 12.49 -13.84 -15.99
CA VAL A 281 11.07 -14.15 -16.05
C VAL A 281 10.75 -14.96 -17.30
N THR A 282 10.20 -16.16 -17.11
CA THR A 282 9.72 -17.03 -18.19
C THR A 282 8.20 -17.04 -18.25
N PHE A 283 7.66 -17.11 -19.45
CA PHE A 283 6.24 -17.41 -19.65
C PHE A 283 5.93 -18.86 -19.26
N ASP A 284 4.75 -19.10 -18.70
CA ASP A 284 4.29 -20.45 -18.35
C ASP A 284 4.43 -21.38 -19.58
N PRO A 285 5.14 -22.52 -19.45
CA PRO A 285 5.36 -23.48 -20.53
C PRO A 285 4.09 -24.00 -21.22
N MET A 286 2.93 -23.91 -20.55
CA MET A 286 1.64 -24.34 -21.10
C MET A 286 1.03 -23.33 -22.08
N ILE A 287 1.58 -22.12 -22.19
CA ILE A 287 1.04 -21.09 -23.07
C ILE A 287 1.50 -21.34 -24.51
N PRO A 288 0.58 -21.47 -25.47
CA PRO A 288 0.94 -21.61 -26.87
C PRO A 288 1.82 -20.45 -27.36
N ILE A 289 2.81 -20.75 -28.20
CA ILE A 289 3.67 -19.78 -28.92
C ILE A 289 4.77 -19.13 -28.06
N VAL A 290 4.52 -18.82 -26.78
CA VAL A 290 5.50 -18.14 -25.89
C VAL A 290 5.98 -18.99 -24.71
N GLY A 291 5.35 -20.15 -24.48
CA GLY A 291 5.62 -20.95 -23.29
C GLY A 291 7.07 -21.42 -23.19
N GLY A 292 7.68 -21.16 -22.03
CA GLY A 292 9.06 -21.55 -21.73
C GLY A 292 10.13 -20.55 -22.22
N ASP A 293 9.76 -19.60 -23.07
CA ASP A 293 10.64 -18.48 -23.43
C ASP A 293 10.63 -17.41 -22.33
N THR A 294 11.73 -16.70 -22.23
CA THR A 294 11.88 -15.52 -21.36
C THR A 294 11.09 -14.35 -21.92
N VAL A 295 10.62 -13.48 -21.02
CA VAL A 295 10.03 -12.19 -21.38
C VAL A 295 11.00 -11.39 -22.26
N TYR A 296 12.30 -11.42 -21.93
CA TYR A 296 13.34 -10.79 -22.73
C TYR A 296 13.37 -11.27 -24.19
N GLN A 297 13.25 -12.57 -24.47
CA GLN A 297 13.30 -13.07 -25.85
C GLN A 297 12.22 -12.45 -26.74
N HIS A 298 11.02 -12.23 -26.19
CA HIS A 298 9.91 -11.66 -26.94
C HIS A 298 9.95 -10.12 -27.03
N LEU A 299 10.55 -9.45 -26.05
CA LEU A 299 10.77 -8.00 -26.10
C LEU A 299 11.95 -7.64 -27.02
N ALA A 300 13.08 -8.34 -26.88
CA ALA A 300 14.27 -8.15 -27.70
C ALA A 300 14.09 -8.61 -29.16
N ALA A 301 13.05 -9.40 -29.44
CA ALA A 301 12.69 -9.75 -30.81
C ALA A 301 12.17 -8.56 -31.62
N GLY A 302 11.69 -7.48 -30.99
CA GLY A 302 11.21 -6.24 -31.63
C GLY A 302 12.27 -5.54 -32.48
N GLY A 303 11.99 -4.38 -33.09
CA GLY A 303 12.80 -3.78 -34.16
C GLY A 303 14.15 -3.16 -33.78
N ALA A 304 14.76 -3.53 -32.64
CA ALA A 304 16.10 -3.09 -32.26
C ALA A 304 17.16 -3.54 -33.29
N PRO A 305 18.26 -2.79 -33.49
CA PRO A 305 19.35 -3.21 -34.37
C PRO A 305 19.94 -4.56 -33.98
N GLY A 306 19.98 -5.50 -34.93
CA GLY A 306 20.42 -6.88 -34.74
C GLY A 306 19.34 -7.83 -34.22
N SER A 307 18.09 -7.38 -34.07
CA SER A 307 17.00 -8.24 -33.61
C SER A 307 16.53 -9.23 -34.67
N ALA A 308 15.77 -10.22 -34.21
CA ALA A 308 15.19 -11.22 -35.09
C ALA A 308 14.19 -10.58 -36.07
N CYS A 309 13.33 -9.67 -35.61
CA CYS A 309 12.35 -9.01 -36.49
C CYS A 309 12.97 -8.00 -37.46
N GLU A 310 13.98 -7.23 -37.04
CA GLU A 310 14.68 -6.30 -37.95
C GLU A 310 15.26 -7.07 -39.14
N SER A 311 15.90 -8.21 -38.88
CA SER A 311 16.53 -9.04 -39.91
C SER A 311 15.54 -9.67 -40.91
N ILE A 312 14.29 -9.88 -40.49
CA ILE A 312 13.26 -10.60 -41.27
C ILE A 312 12.40 -9.66 -42.12
N SER A 313 11.96 -8.54 -41.55
CA SER A 313 10.98 -7.65 -42.18
C SER A 313 11.48 -6.22 -42.39
N GLY A 314 12.70 -5.89 -41.93
CA GLY A 314 13.16 -4.50 -41.86
C GLY A 314 12.36 -3.65 -40.88
N PHE A 315 11.63 -4.30 -39.95
CA PHE A 315 10.86 -3.65 -38.91
C PHE A 315 11.79 -3.06 -37.87
N THR A 316 11.70 -1.75 -37.65
CA THR A 316 12.66 -0.94 -36.85
C THR A 316 12.03 -0.33 -35.60
N THR A 317 10.85 -0.82 -35.22
CA THR A 317 10.12 -0.35 -34.04
C THR A 317 10.75 -0.97 -32.79
N ASP A 318 11.63 -0.22 -32.14
CA ASP A 318 12.34 -0.62 -30.93
C ASP A 318 11.68 0.02 -29.70
N ASP A 319 11.35 -0.81 -28.71
CA ASP A 319 10.79 -0.42 -27.40
C ASP A 319 11.85 -0.48 -26.30
N ARG A 320 13.11 -0.75 -26.67
CA ARG A 320 14.22 -0.81 -25.74
C ARG A 320 14.63 0.60 -25.34
N ASP A 321 14.55 0.85 -24.04
CA ASP A 321 14.93 2.09 -23.40
C ASP A 321 16.24 1.95 -22.62
N THR A 322 16.80 3.09 -22.21
CA THR A 322 17.92 3.14 -21.28
C THR A 322 17.61 4.12 -20.15
N VAL A 323 17.56 3.62 -18.93
CA VAL A 323 17.29 4.40 -17.72
C VAL A 323 18.49 4.29 -16.78
N ALA A 324 19.09 5.43 -16.42
CA ALA A 324 20.26 5.50 -15.54
C ALA A 324 21.45 4.59 -15.95
N GLY A 325 21.59 4.28 -17.25
CA GLY A 325 22.65 3.42 -17.78
C GLY A 325 22.29 1.93 -17.83
N GLU A 326 21.10 1.54 -17.40
CA GLU A 326 20.55 0.19 -17.51
C GLU A 326 19.56 0.12 -18.67
N ALA A 327 19.71 -0.90 -19.52
CA ALA A 327 18.79 -1.16 -20.62
C ALA A 327 17.56 -1.92 -20.12
N GLY A 328 16.40 -1.65 -20.72
CA GLY A 328 15.15 -2.28 -20.34
C GLY A 328 13.98 -1.74 -21.16
N TYR A 329 12.78 -1.85 -20.60
CA TYR A 329 11.54 -1.55 -21.30
C TYR A 329 10.56 -0.83 -20.37
N TRP A 330 9.95 0.25 -20.84
CA TRP A 330 8.86 0.90 -20.12
C TRP A 330 7.54 0.17 -20.38
N PHE A 331 6.96 -0.35 -19.31
CA PHE A 331 5.64 -0.94 -19.35
C PHE A 331 4.57 0.11 -19.09
N TYR A 332 3.59 0.19 -20.00
CA TYR A 332 2.38 0.97 -19.89
C TYR A 332 1.17 0.04 -19.98
N LEU A 333 0.42 -0.07 -18.89
CA LEU A 333 -0.83 -0.84 -18.84
C LEU A 333 -2.00 0.09 -18.61
N ASN A 334 -3.02 -0.01 -19.45
CA ASN A 334 -4.30 0.62 -19.23
C ASN A 334 -5.16 -0.27 -18.32
N PHE A 335 -5.89 0.34 -17.39
CA PHE A 335 -6.84 -0.38 -16.55
C PHE A 335 -8.12 0.42 -16.29
N GLU A 336 -9.17 -0.32 -15.95
CA GLU A 336 -10.35 0.20 -15.25
C GLU A 336 -10.54 -0.57 -13.95
N ALA A 337 -11.15 0.07 -12.96
CA ALA A 337 -11.47 -0.57 -11.69
C ALA A 337 -12.84 -0.14 -11.18
N GLU A 338 -13.51 -1.04 -10.47
CA GLU A 338 -14.83 -0.82 -9.90
C GLU A 338 -14.82 -0.98 -8.39
N ARG A 339 -15.66 -0.20 -7.71
CA ARG A 339 -15.75 -0.25 -6.26
C ARG A 339 -16.33 -1.59 -5.81
N VAL A 340 -15.63 -2.24 -4.88
CA VAL A 340 -15.96 -3.54 -4.28
C VAL A 340 -16.19 -3.41 -2.77
N ASP A 341 -16.86 -4.40 -2.20
CA ASP A 341 -17.01 -4.51 -0.75
C ASP A 341 -15.77 -5.20 -0.17
N TRP A 342 -15.05 -4.53 0.73
CA TRP A 342 -13.84 -5.08 1.34
C TRP A 342 -14.13 -5.64 2.74
N THR A 343 -13.80 -6.91 2.95
CA THR A 343 -13.90 -7.58 4.25
C THR A 343 -12.48 -7.96 4.72
N PRO A 344 -12.00 -7.40 5.85
CA PRO A 344 -10.69 -7.75 6.43
C PRO A 344 -10.59 -9.20 6.88
#